data_AF-A0A2L0MXC1-F1
#
_entry.id   AF-A0A2L0MXC1-F1
#
_cell.length_a   1.000
_cell.length_b   1.000
_cell.length_c   1.000
_cell.angle_alpha   90.00
_cell.angle_beta   90.00
_cell.angle_gamma   90.00
#
_symmetry.space_group_name_H-M   'P 1'
#
loop_
_entity.id
_entity.type
_entity.pdbx_description
1 polymer ?
#
loop_
_entity_poly.entity_id
_entity_poly.type
_entity_poly.pdbx_seq_one_letter_code
_entity_poly.pdbx_strand_id
1 'polypeptide(L)'
;MSHPSTRDLRPRARLAGLALAVSAISVCSLPLLAAPASAAQADVVEQMITIQDHQNHHSLASADGEASRIIARNYQNASTSFWISNKPGGRVDFARNVNGTERVLEMDLNDGRSTQFIHWWAGDNQQWTLESAAEGGTYIHNARDNRCLTYHGLDREVTVENCDGSMSQRFDLSGPGTGTSVEQRFLDRLNAVRAQNGKPAVRLNQTLAQAAKCNADQMDQRHVSGHFCDSANIARGLGYTWRGFGEIAFYGPTDVDAAVDGWIRSPGHLAIMLGDYTEVGLARTGTASWNADFGSR
;
A
#
# COMPACT_ATOMS: atom_id res chain seq x y z
N MET A 1 -28.73 63.66 66.15
CA MET A 1 -29.48 62.46 66.51
C MET A 1 -30.30 62.03 65.29
N SER A 2 -30.03 60.81 64.83
CA SER A 2 -30.81 59.82 64.07
C SER A 2 -32.23 60.20 63.60
N HIS A 3 -32.79 59.83 62.43
CA HIS A 3 -32.47 58.94 61.30
C HIS A 3 -33.38 59.37 60.10
N PRO A 4 -33.08 59.00 58.84
CA PRO A 4 -33.82 59.47 57.65
C PRO A 4 -34.80 58.44 57.05
N SER A 5 -35.71 58.97 56.22
CA SER A 5 -36.80 58.31 55.48
C SER A 5 -36.38 57.90 54.06
N THR A 6 -37.10 56.93 53.48
CA THR A 6 -36.85 56.29 52.17
C THR A 6 -37.93 56.55 51.12
N ARG A 7 -37.48 56.64 49.85
CA ARG A 7 -38.15 56.28 48.57
C ARG A 7 -39.32 57.20 48.12
N ASP A 8 -39.53 57.55 46.84
CA ASP A 8 -39.50 56.77 45.59
C ASP A 8 -39.42 57.62 44.29
N LEU A 9 -38.92 56.97 43.21
CA LEU A 9 -39.28 56.96 41.77
C LEU A 9 -39.47 58.24 40.89
N ARG A 10 -38.52 58.39 39.94
CA ARG A 10 -38.52 58.80 38.49
C ARG A 10 -39.63 59.72 37.93
N PRO A 11 -39.30 60.67 37.00
CA PRO A 11 -39.37 60.36 35.55
C PRO A 11 -38.41 61.10 34.59
N ARG A 12 -38.36 60.50 33.39
CA ARG A 12 -37.90 60.89 32.03
C ARG A 12 -37.46 62.34 31.75
N ALA A 13 -36.35 62.47 31.01
CA ALA A 13 -36.09 63.58 30.09
C ALA A 13 -35.60 63.05 28.72
N ARG A 14 -36.20 63.55 27.64
CA ARG A 14 -35.66 63.50 26.27
C ARG A 14 -34.68 64.67 26.12
N LEU A 15 -33.53 64.46 25.51
CA LEU A 15 -32.70 65.53 24.95
C LEU A 15 -32.03 65.04 23.66
N ALA A 16 -32.09 65.94 22.67
CA ALA A 16 -31.57 65.79 21.33
C ALA A 16 -30.08 66.16 21.26
N GLY A 17 -29.41 65.65 20.24
CA GLY A 17 -28.24 66.27 19.62
C GLY A 17 -26.88 65.91 20.22
N LEU A 18 -26.13 65.04 19.55
CA LEU A 18 -24.97 65.44 18.73
C LEU A 18 -24.37 64.19 18.10
N ALA A 19 -24.15 64.25 16.78
CA ALA A 19 -23.44 63.22 16.04
C ALA A 19 -21.94 63.26 16.40
N LEU A 20 -21.41 62.15 16.90
CA LEU A 20 -19.99 61.83 16.88
C LEU A 20 -19.85 60.44 16.28
N ALA A 21 -19.34 60.39 15.06
CA ALA A 21 -18.95 59.17 14.38
C ALA A 21 -17.80 58.52 15.15
N VAL A 22 -18.07 57.39 15.80
CA VAL A 22 -17.04 56.48 16.29
C VAL A 22 -17.08 55.26 15.38
N SER A 23 -16.06 55.14 14.54
CA SER A 23 -15.81 53.98 13.70
C SER A 23 -15.76 52.72 14.54
N ALA A 24 -16.75 51.85 14.38
CA ALA A 24 -16.70 50.49 14.93
C ALA A 24 -15.66 49.71 14.11
N ILE A 25 -14.53 49.38 14.75
CA ILE A 25 -13.63 48.34 14.26
C ILE A 25 -14.42 47.04 14.35
N SER A 26 -14.92 46.57 13.20
CA SER A 26 -15.50 45.25 13.05
C SER A 26 -14.40 44.23 13.32
N VAL A 27 -14.53 43.50 14.43
CA VAL A 27 -13.72 42.31 14.69
C VAL A 27 -14.24 41.25 13.71
N CYS A 28 -13.69 41.25 12.51
CA CYS A 28 -13.95 40.23 11.52
C CYS A 28 -13.34 38.94 12.04
N SER A 29 -14.19 38.06 12.57
CA SER A 29 -13.85 36.68 12.89
C SER A 29 -13.53 35.98 11.56
N LEU A 30 -12.26 35.96 11.18
CA LEU A 30 -11.79 35.12 10.09
C LEU A 30 -12.03 33.66 10.52
N PRO A 31 -12.85 32.87 9.78
CA PRO A 31 -12.75 31.44 9.93
C PRO A 31 -11.35 31.06 9.47
N LEU A 32 -10.61 30.37 10.33
CA LEU A 32 -9.40 29.67 9.94
C LEU A 32 -9.84 28.59 8.94
N LEU A 33 -9.89 28.94 7.66
CA LEU A 33 -10.00 28.00 6.57
C LEU A 33 -8.74 27.15 6.64
N ALA A 34 -8.83 26.01 7.31
CA ALA A 34 -7.90 24.92 7.11
C ALA A 34 -7.84 24.71 5.60
N ALA A 35 -6.68 25.00 5.01
CA ALA A 35 -6.39 24.57 3.65
C ALA A 35 -6.76 23.09 3.56
N PRO A 36 -7.44 22.63 2.50
CA PRO A 36 -7.63 21.20 2.34
C PRO A 36 -6.24 20.59 2.39
N ALA A 37 -6.02 19.65 3.31
CA ALA A 37 -4.87 18.78 3.25
C ALA A 37 -4.85 18.26 1.82
N SER A 38 -3.83 18.67 1.05
CA SER A 38 -3.56 18.07 -0.24
C SER A 38 -3.47 16.58 0.06
N ALA A 39 -4.51 15.84 -0.32
CA ALA A 39 -4.43 14.40 -0.34
C ALA A 39 -3.20 14.12 -1.19
N ALA A 40 -2.13 13.65 -0.56
CA ALA A 40 -0.98 13.17 -1.30
C ALA A 40 -1.55 12.14 -2.26
N GLN A 41 -1.56 12.46 -3.56
CA GLN A 41 -1.80 11.45 -4.58
C GLN A 41 -0.82 10.34 -4.23
N ALA A 42 -1.35 9.17 -3.84
CA ALA A 42 -0.53 7.98 -3.72
C ALA A 42 0.14 7.85 -5.09
N ASP A 43 1.47 8.00 -5.12
CA ASP A 43 2.24 7.99 -6.35
C ASP A 43 1.81 6.77 -7.17
N VAL A 44 1.22 7.04 -8.33
CA VAL A 44 0.85 6.02 -9.30
C VAL A 44 2.18 5.48 -9.81
N VAL A 45 2.61 4.35 -9.25
CA VAL A 45 3.78 3.67 -9.79
C VAL A 45 3.32 2.94 -11.04
N GLU A 46 3.34 3.64 -12.17
CA GLU A 46 3.08 3.05 -13.49
C GLU A 46 4.22 2.07 -13.80
N GLN A 47 3.99 0.79 -13.50
CA GLN A 47 4.95 -0.27 -13.77
C GLN A 47 4.42 -1.21 -14.82
N MET A 48 5.29 -1.57 -15.75
CA MET A 48 4.99 -2.53 -16.80
C MET A 48 5.19 -3.96 -16.30
N ILE A 49 4.14 -4.77 -16.37
CA ILE A 49 4.07 -6.11 -15.79
C ILE A 49 3.64 -7.13 -16.83
N THR A 50 4.10 -8.37 -16.70
CA THR A 50 3.60 -9.50 -17.47
C THR A 50 2.82 -10.41 -16.52
N ILE A 51 1.60 -10.77 -16.90
CA ILE A 51 0.79 -11.75 -16.17
C ILE A 51 0.88 -13.07 -16.92
N GLN A 52 1.30 -14.13 -16.24
CA GLN A 52 1.49 -15.46 -16.82
C GLN A 52 0.76 -16.52 -16.00
N ASP A 53 0.23 -17.57 -16.63
CA ASP A 53 -0.28 -18.72 -15.87
C ASP A 53 0.87 -19.38 -15.08
N HIS A 54 0.61 -19.79 -13.84
CA HIS A 54 1.67 -20.32 -12.98
C HIS A 54 2.25 -21.65 -13.46
N GLN A 55 1.46 -22.45 -14.20
CA GLN A 55 1.87 -23.80 -14.57
C GLN A 55 2.82 -23.82 -15.77
N ASN A 56 2.54 -23.02 -16.79
CA ASN A 56 3.23 -23.07 -18.09
C ASN A 56 3.81 -21.71 -18.51
N HIS A 57 3.61 -20.67 -17.70
CA HIS A 57 4.07 -19.31 -17.95
C HIS A 57 3.58 -18.71 -19.28
N HIS A 58 2.38 -19.09 -19.75
CA HIS A 58 1.72 -18.47 -20.89
C HIS A 58 1.23 -17.07 -20.51
N SER A 59 1.59 -16.08 -21.32
CA SER A 59 1.27 -14.68 -21.08
C SER A 59 -0.17 -14.36 -21.42
N LEU A 60 -0.84 -13.57 -20.58
CA LEU A 60 -2.19 -13.06 -20.86
C LEU A 60 -2.16 -11.94 -21.90
N ALA A 61 -2.88 -12.10 -23.00
CA ALA A 61 -2.87 -11.22 -24.16
C ALA A 61 -4.26 -10.90 -24.69
N SER A 62 -4.37 -9.80 -25.44
CA SER A 62 -5.53 -9.55 -26.30
C SER A 62 -5.72 -10.69 -27.30
N ALA A 63 -6.93 -11.20 -27.43
CA ALA A 63 -7.23 -12.19 -28.47
C ALA A 63 -7.19 -11.60 -29.88
N ASP A 64 -7.63 -10.35 -30.02
CA ASP A 64 -8.03 -9.66 -31.26
C ASP A 64 -7.29 -8.34 -31.53
N GLY A 65 -6.36 -7.95 -30.65
CA GLY A 65 -5.68 -6.64 -30.70
C GLY A 65 -6.51 -5.46 -30.19
N GLU A 66 -7.84 -5.57 -30.16
CA GLU A 66 -8.77 -4.51 -29.73
C GLU A 66 -9.11 -4.53 -28.24
N ALA A 67 -8.55 -5.48 -27.49
CA ALA A 67 -8.65 -5.57 -26.04
C ALA A 67 -10.04 -5.96 -25.52
N SER A 68 -10.88 -6.54 -26.39
CA SER A 68 -12.23 -6.99 -25.99
C SER A 68 -12.22 -8.29 -25.20
N ARG A 69 -11.16 -9.10 -25.35
CA ARG A 69 -11.00 -10.42 -24.70
C ARG A 69 -9.55 -10.67 -24.34
N ILE A 70 -9.32 -11.22 -23.16
CA ILE A 70 -8.01 -11.68 -22.69
C ILE A 70 -7.92 -13.20 -22.76
N ILE A 71 -6.87 -13.70 -23.39
CA ILE A 71 -6.57 -15.14 -23.52
C ILE A 71 -5.10 -15.38 -23.18
N ALA A 72 -4.76 -16.59 -22.77
CA ALA A 72 -3.36 -16.97 -22.57
C ALA A 72 -2.70 -17.35 -23.92
N ARG A 73 -1.47 -16.87 -24.14
CA ARG A 73 -0.67 -17.11 -25.37
C ARG A 73 0.76 -17.53 -25.04
N ASN A 74 1.43 -18.18 -25.98
CA ASN A 74 2.81 -18.65 -25.84
C ASN A 74 3.89 -17.60 -26.22
N TYR A 75 3.63 -16.31 -26.01
CA TYR A 75 4.58 -15.25 -26.37
C TYR A 75 5.33 -14.75 -25.13
N GLN A 76 6.61 -15.11 -25.02
CA GLN A 76 7.43 -14.72 -23.87
C GLN A 76 7.95 -13.27 -23.92
N ASN A 77 7.84 -12.56 -25.06
CA ASN A 77 8.45 -11.24 -25.19
C ASN A 77 7.51 -10.19 -25.81
N ALA A 78 7.25 -9.12 -25.05
CA ALA A 78 6.86 -7.76 -25.44
C ALA A 78 5.39 -7.37 -25.72
N SER A 79 4.43 -8.27 -25.96
CA SER A 79 3.04 -7.84 -26.32
C SER A 79 2.00 -7.85 -25.18
N THR A 80 2.36 -8.34 -24.00
CA THR A 80 1.44 -8.68 -22.89
C THR A 80 1.74 -7.92 -21.60
N SER A 81 2.20 -6.69 -21.80
CA SER A 81 2.55 -5.80 -20.72
C SER A 81 1.32 -5.04 -20.22
N PHE A 82 1.00 -5.16 -18.93
CA PHE A 82 -0.02 -4.38 -18.24
C PHE A 82 0.65 -3.33 -17.36
N TRP A 83 0.11 -2.12 -17.36
CA TRP A 83 0.41 -1.11 -16.36
C TRP A 83 -0.33 -1.44 -15.08
N ILE A 84 0.38 -1.56 -13.96
CA ILE A 84 -0.25 -1.57 -12.64
C ILE A 84 -0.41 -0.12 -12.18
N SER A 85 -1.58 0.21 -11.63
CA SER A 85 -1.81 1.43 -10.87
C SER A 85 -2.30 1.10 -9.47
N ASN A 86 -1.54 1.49 -8.45
CA ASN A 86 -1.93 1.28 -7.05
C ASN A 86 -3.13 2.17 -6.67
N LYS A 87 -4.09 1.58 -5.96
CA LYS A 87 -5.28 2.26 -5.44
C LYS A 87 -5.37 2.11 -3.91
N PRO A 88 -6.10 3.03 -3.24
CA PRO A 88 -6.35 2.91 -1.81
C PRO A 88 -6.93 1.54 -1.42
N GLY A 89 -6.56 1.03 -0.25
CA GLY A 89 -7.06 -0.25 0.27
C GLY A 89 -6.34 -1.50 -0.26
N GLY A 90 -5.14 -1.36 -0.81
CA GLY A 90 -4.36 -2.50 -1.32
C GLY A 90 -4.88 -3.06 -2.64
N ARG A 91 -5.63 -2.24 -3.40
CA ARG A 91 -6.19 -2.59 -4.70
C ARG A 91 -5.28 -2.12 -5.83
N VAL A 92 -5.39 -2.75 -6.99
CA VAL A 92 -4.64 -2.41 -8.20
C VAL A 92 -5.58 -2.36 -9.41
N ASP A 93 -5.31 -1.45 -10.35
CA ASP A 93 -5.87 -1.51 -11.69
C ASP A 93 -4.82 -2.12 -12.63
N PHE A 94 -5.25 -2.98 -13.55
CA PHE A 94 -4.43 -3.43 -14.68
C PHE A 94 -4.87 -2.69 -15.94
N ALA A 95 -4.01 -1.82 -16.48
CA ALA A 95 -4.30 -1.01 -17.65
C ALA A 95 -3.37 -1.32 -18.83
N ARG A 96 -3.81 -1.04 -20.05
CA ARG A 96 -2.98 -1.09 -21.26
C ARG A 96 -3.32 0.03 -22.21
N ASN A 97 -2.34 0.44 -23.01
CA ASN A 97 -2.57 1.36 -24.12
C ASN A 97 -3.01 0.57 -25.37
N VAL A 98 -4.14 0.95 -25.95
CA VAL A 98 -4.70 0.34 -27.17
C VAL A 98 -4.99 1.46 -28.15
N ASN A 99 -4.27 1.48 -29.26
CA ASN A 99 -4.39 2.51 -30.30
C ASN A 99 -4.33 3.95 -29.74
N GLY A 100 -3.40 4.21 -28.82
CA GLY A 100 -3.19 5.53 -28.23
C GLY A 100 -4.11 5.85 -27.06
N THR A 101 -4.96 4.92 -26.62
CA THR A 101 -5.83 5.18 -25.47
C THR A 101 -5.72 4.11 -24.38
N GLU A 102 -5.67 4.58 -23.14
CA GLU A 102 -5.64 3.73 -21.95
C GLU A 102 -6.97 3.01 -21.71
N ARG A 103 -6.85 1.79 -21.24
CA ARG A 103 -7.88 0.78 -21.30
C ARG A 103 -7.65 -0.13 -20.08
N VAL A 104 -8.60 -0.20 -19.16
CA VAL A 104 -8.48 -0.96 -17.90
C VAL A 104 -9.19 -2.30 -17.99
N LEU A 105 -8.55 -3.35 -17.47
CA LEU A 105 -9.12 -4.69 -17.37
C LEU A 105 -10.36 -4.67 -16.46
N GLU A 106 -11.51 -4.79 -17.08
CA GLU A 106 -12.84 -4.85 -16.47
C GLU A 106 -13.44 -6.23 -16.72
N MET A 107 -14.40 -6.62 -15.88
CA MET A 107 -15.24 -7.79 -16.12
C MET A 107 -16.66 -7.36 -16.41
N ASP A 108 -17.25 -7.89 -17.48
CA ASP A 108 -18.70 -7.84 -17.67
C ASP A 108 -19.33 -9.08 -17.05
N LEU A 109 -20.42 -8.87 -16.30
CA LEU A 109 -21.21 -9.91 -15.66
C LEU A 109 -22.61 -10.03 -16.27
N ASN A 110 -22.90 -9.30 -17.35
CA ASN A 110 -24.25 -9.14 -17.90
C ASN A 110 -24.81 -10.43 -18.54
N ASP A 111 -23.99 -11.40 -18.96
CA ASP A 111 -24.44 -12.61 -19.66
C ASP A 111 -24.27 -13.92 -18.85
N GLY A 112 -23.89 -13.83 -17.58
CA GLY A 112 -23.63 -15.00 -16.73
C GLY A 112 -22.29 -15.68 -16.99
N ARG A 113 -21.45 -15.14 -17.88
CA ARG A 113 -20.03 -15.46 -18.03
C ARG A 113 -19.22 -14.19 -17.74
N SER A 114 -18.24 -14.29 -16.84
CA SER A 114 -17.33 -13.19 -16.55
C SER A 114 -16.32 -13.06 -17.69
N THR A 115 -16.68 -12.29 -18.72
CA THR A 115 -15.75 -11.98 -19.82
C THR A 115 -15.00 -10.69 -19.49
N GLN A 116 -13.70 -10.68 -19.77
CA GLN A 116 -12.85 -9.54 -19.45
C GLN A 116 -12.84 -8.56 -20.61
N PHE A 117 -13.46 -7.41 -20.40
CA PHE A 117 -13.40 -6.30 -21.34
C PHE A 117 -12.31 -5.34 -20.91
N ILE A 118 -11.85 -4.53 -21.86
CA ILE A 118 -11.00 -3.40 -21.52
C ILE A 118 -11.75 -2.11 -21.89
N HIS A 119 -12.14 -1.34 -20.87
CA HIS A 119 -12.99 -0.15 -20.98
C HIS A 119 -12.22 1.16 -20.71
N TRP A 120 -12.88 2.30 -20.99
CA TRP A 120 -12.30 3.64 -21.02
C TRP A 120 -12.53 4.46 -19.72
N TRP A 121 -13.16 3.89 -18.70
CA TRP A 121 -13.54 4.56 -17.44
C TRP A 121 -13.40 3.59 -16.26
N ALA A 122 -12.99 4.06 -15.07
CA ALA A 122 -12.65 3.24 -13.90
C ALA A 122 -13.76 3.20 -12.82
N GLY A 123 -14.37 2.03 -12.60
CA GLY A 123 -15.28 1.73 -11.48
C GLY A 123 -14.74 0.62 -10.55
N ASP A 124 -15.39 0.39 -9.40
CA ASP A 124 -14.93 -0.61 -8.39
C ASP A 124 -14.86 -2.05 -8.94
N ASN A 125 -15.59 -2.36 -10.02
CA ASN A 125 -15.57 -3.64 -10.72
C ASN A 125 -14.28 -3.87 -11.56
N GLN A 126 -13.37 -2.91 -11.58
CA GLN A 126 -12.15 -2.90 -12.39
C GLN A 126 -10.87 -2.91 -11.54
N GLN A 127 -11.04 -2.99 -10.22
CA GLN A 127 -9.94 -3.08 -9.28
C GLN A 127 -9.74 -4.53 -8.83
N TRP A 128 -8.50 -4.87 -8.55
CA TRP A 128 -8.08 -6.21 -8.18
C TRP A 128 -7.30 -6.19 -6.88
N THR A 129 -7.35 -7.25 -6.09
CA THR A 129 -6.46 -7.46 -4.96
C THR A 129 -5.53 -8.63 -5.27
N LEU A 130 -4.28 -8.53 -4.83
CA LEU A 130 -3.26 -9.54 -5.05
C LEU A 130 -3.01 -10.29 -3.74
N GLU A 131 -3.14 -11.61 -3.77
CA GLU A 131 -2.87 -12.47 -2.62
C GLU A 131 -1.81 -13.52 -3.00
N SER A 132 -0.77 -13.65 -2.18
CA SER A 132 0.23 -14.69 -2.37
C SER A 132 -0.34 -16.06 -2.01
N ALA A 133 -0.30 -17.01 -2.95
CA ALA A 133 -0.72 -18.38 -2.68
C ALA A 133 0.34 -19.10 -1.82
N ALA A 134 -0.09 -19.85 -0.81
CA ALA A 134 0.81 -20.60 0.06
C ALA A 134 1.63 -21.64 -0.74
N GLU A 135 1.04 -22.19 -1.81
CA GLU A 135 1.62 -23.17 -2.71
C GLU A 135 2.42 -22.54 -3.87
N GLY A 136 2.64 -21.22 -3.85
CA GLY A 136 3.34 -20.48 -4.90
C GLY A 136 2.41 -19.89 -5.97
N GLY A 137 2.82 -18.76 -6.54
CA GLY A 137 2.00 -17.94 -7.44
C GLY A 137 1.18 -16.88 -6.70
N THR A 138 0.37 -16.13 -7.44
CA THR A 138 -0.50 -15.05 -6.93
C THR A 138 -1.93 -15.28 -7.38
N TYR A 139 -2.88 -15.20 -6.43
CA TYR A 139 -4.30 -15.07 -6.73
C TYR A 139 -4.60 -13.61 -7.06
N ILE A 140 -5.34 -13.41 -8.15
CA ILE A 140 -5.81 -12.09 -8.60
C ILE A 140 -7.32 -12.06 -8.38
N HIS A 141 -7.73 -11.42 -7.28
CA HIS A 141 -9.13 -11.37 -6.86
C HIS A 141 -9.80 -10.12 -7.38
N ASN A 142 -11.04 -10.24 -7.83
CA ASN A 142 -11.82 -9.06 -8.15
C ASN A 142 -12.24 -8.33 -6.87
N ALA A 143 -12.00 -7.01 -6.79
CA ALA A 143 -12.27 -6.25 -5.58
C ALA A 143 -13.76 -6.10 -5.24
N ARG A 144 -14.68 -6.33 -6.20
CA ARG A 144 -16.12 -6.21 -5.99
C ARG A 144 -16.71 -7.42 -5.26
N ASP A 145 -16.30 -8.62 -5.65
CA ASP A 145 -16.94 -9.87 -5.22
C ASP A 145 -15.96 -10.95 -4.73
N ASN A 146 -14.66 -10.64 -4.69
CA ASN A 146 -13.59 -11.50 -4.21
C ASN A 146 -13.50 -12.85 -4.94
N ARG A 147 -13.92 -12.90 -6.21
CA ARG A 147 -13.74 -14.06 -7.09
C ARG A 147 -12.38 -14.04 -7.77
N CYS A 148 -11.90 -15.21 -8.14
CA CYS A 148 -10.55 -15.43 -8.66
C CYS A 148 -10.52 -15.36 -10.19
N LEU A 149 -9.48 -14.76 -10.74
CA LEU A 149 -9.10 -14.97 -12.14
C LEU A 149 -8.81 -16.46 -12.37
N THR A 150 -9.33 -17.03 -13.44
CA THR A 150 -9.20 -18.45 -13.79
C THR A 150 -8.71 -18.61 -15.23
N TYR A 151 -7.60 -19.33 -15.37
CA TYR A 151 -7.03 -19.79 -16.63
C TYR A 151 -7.69 -21.08 -17.11
N HIS A 152 -8.05 -21.13 -18.40
CA HIS A 152 -8.79 -22.23 -19.00
C HIS A 152 -7.98 -23.05 -20.03
N GLY A 153 -6.71 -22.73 -20.22
CA GLY A 153 -5.90 -23.31 -21.30
C GLY A 153 -5.47 -22.26 -22.33
N LEU A 154 -4.49 -22.63 -23.15
CA LEU A 154 -3.98 -21.80 -24.24
C LEU A 154 -5.10 -21.40 -25.21
N ASP A 155 -5.09 -20.16 -25.67
CA ASP A 155 -6.06 -19.57 -26.60
C ASP A 155 -7.53 -19.60 -26.12
N ARG A 156 -7.76 -19.98 -24.86
CA ARG A 156 -9.04 -19.87 -24.20
C ARG A 156 -9.08 -18.60 -23.36
N GLU A 157 -10.27 -18.03 -23.30
CA GLU A 157 -10.52 -16.82 -22.55
C GLU A 157 -10.34 -17.09 -21.05
N VAL A 158 -9.65 -16.17 -20.37
CA VAL A 158 -9.60 -16.18 -18.91
C VAL A 158 -10.89 -15.61 -18.36
N THR A 159 -11.42 -16.19 -17.29
CA THR A 159 -12.69 -15.79 -16.68
C THR A 159 -12.49 -15.49 -15.21
N VAL A 160 -13.53 -14.99 -14.53
CA VAL A 160 -13.52 -14.82 -13.07
C VAL A 160 -14.57 -15.70 -12.41
N GLU A 161 -14.11 -16.62 -11.59
CA GLU A 161 -14.90 -17.72 -11.04
C GLU A 161 -14.75 -17.78 -9.52
N ASN A 162 -15.56 -18.61 -8.88
CA ASN A 162 -15.37 -18.86 -7.45
C ASN A 162 -13.96 -19.41 -7.22
N CYS A 163 -13.29 -18.87 -6.20
CA CYS A 163 -11.97 -19.32 -5.83
C CYS A 163 -12.02 -20.79 -5.39
N ASP A 164 -11.28 -21.65 -6.07
CA ASP A 164 -11.16 -23.08 -5.80
C ASP A 164 -9.74 -23.50 -5.37
N GLY A 165 -8.78 -22.56 -5.40
CA GLY A 165 -7.38 -22.79 -5.00
C GLY A 165 -6.59 -23.62 -6.02
N SER A 166 -7.13 -23.85 -7.22
CA SER A 166 -6.47 -24.63 -8.25
C SER A 166 -5.25 -23.90 -8.84
N MET A 167 -4.36 -24.66 -9.50
CA MET A 167 -3.27 -24.07 -10.29
C MET A 167 -3.78 -23.13 -11.39
N SER A 168 -4.99 -23.37 -11.89
CA SER A 168 -5.63 -22.51 -12.89
C SER A 168 -5.96 -21.11 -12.37
N GLN A 169 -5.98 -20.89 -11.05
CA GLN A 169 -6.25 -19.59 -10.46
C GLN A 169 -5.00 -18.87 -9.97
N ARG A 170 -3.82 -19.44 -10.22
CA ARG A 170 -2.54 -18.92 -9.77
C ARG A 170 -1.77 -18.35 -10.95
N PHE A 171 -1.28 -17.13 -10.78
CA PHE A 171 -0.55 -16.41 -11.81
C PHE A 171 0.81 -15.97 -11.30
N ASP A 172 1.79 -15.97 -12.21
CA ASP A 172 3.07 -15.34 -11.99
C ASP A 172 3.04 -13.94 -12.60
N LEU A 173 3.43 -12.97 -11.79
CA LEU A 173 3.49 -11.58 -12.18
C LEU A 173 4.96 -11.18 -12.32
N SER A 174 5.43 -10.93 -13.54
CA SER A 174 6.84 -10.66 -13.84
C SER A 174 7.07 -9.29 -14.50
N GLY A 175 7.99 -8.52 -13.94
CA GLY A 175 8.32 -7.16 -14.37
C GLY A 175 9.11 -6.45 -13.26
N PRO A 176 9.71 -5.27 -13.54
CA PRO A 176 10.37 -4.49 -12.49
C PRO A 176 9.33 -3.99 -11.47
N GLY A 177 9.07 -4.80 -10.44
CA GLY A 177 8.24 -4.45 -9.27
C GLY A 177 6.86 -5.14 -9.14
N THR A 178 6.65 -6.33 -9.72
CA THR A 178 5.29 -6.83 -10.01
C THR A 178 4.77 -7.97 -9.16
N GLY A 179 5.31 -8.19 -7.97
CA GLY A 179 4.43 -8.35 -6.81
C GLY A 179 4.60 -7.08 -6.00
N THR A 180 3.68 -6.69 -5.12
CA THR A 180 4.20 -6.00 -3.94
C THR A 180 5.14 -7.02 -3.32
N SER A 181 6.45 -6.90 -3.60
CA SER A 181 7.43 -7.77 -2.98
C SER A 181 7.13 -7.72 -1.49
N VAL A 182 7.32 -8.83 -0.80
CA VAL A 182 7.07 -8.89 0.63
C VAL A 182 7.76 -7.72 1.36
N GLU A 183 8.93 -7.32 0.84
CA GLU A 183 9.71 -6.14 1.18
C GLU A 183 8.98 -4.81 0.90
N GLN A 184 8.32 -4.67 -0.26
CA GLN A 184 7.51 -3.48 -0.58
C GLN A 184 6.26 -3.40 0.29
N ARG A 185 5.55 -4.51 0.54
CA ARG A 185 4.39 -4.53 1.43
C ARG A 185 4.80 -4.14 2.85
N PHE A 186 5.93 -4.66 3.33
CA PHE A 186 6.56 -4.23 4.57
C PHE A 186 6.90 -2.74 4.57
N LEU A 187 7.53 -2.22 3.51
CA LEU A 187 7.93 -0.83 3.40
C LEU A 187 6.71 0.11 3.49
N ASP A 188 5.63 -0.21 2.78
CA ASP A 188 4.41 0.58 2.76
C ASP A 188 3.77 0.63 4.16
N ARG A 189 3.65 -0.54 4.80
CA ARG A 189 3.16 -0.70 6.18
C ARG A 189 3.99 0.10 7.18
N LEU A 190 5.32 -0.04 7.11
CA LEU A 190 6.25 0.68 7.98
C LEU A 190 6.15 2.19 7.78
N ASN A 191 6.13 2.67 6.55
CA ASN A 191 6.05 4.09 6.24
C ASN A 191 4.69 4.68 6.62
N ALA A 192 3.60 3.93 6.56
CA ALA A 192 2.30 4.35 7.08
C ALA A 192 2.35 4.58 8.60
N VAL A 193 2.97 3.67 9.36
CA VAL A 193 3.18 3.82 10.81
C VAL A 193 4.07 5.02 11.11
N ARG A 194 5.16 5.21 10.37
CA ARG A 194 6.06 6.35 10.53
C ARG A 194 5.34 7.68 10.27
N ALA A 195 4.55 7.76 9.20
CA ALA A 195 3.77 8.95 8.87
C ALA A 195 2.74 9.31 9.97
N GLN A 196 2.03 8.31 10.51
CA GLN A 196 1.10 8.50 11.63
C GLN A 196 1.78 9.06 12.89
N ASN A 197 3.09 8.83 13.04
CA ASN A 197 3.91 9.29 14.16
C ASN A 197 4.81 10.49 13.80
N GLY A 198 4.55 11.17 12.67
CA GLY A 198 5.29 12.36 12.26
C GLY A 198 6.75 12.09 11.87
N LYS A 199 7.09 10.85 11.52
CA LYS A 199 8.44 10.44 11.09
C LYS A 199 8.53 10.41 9.56
N PRO A 200 9.67 10.84 8.96
CA PRO A 200 9.90 10.72 7.52
C PRO A 200 9.89 9.26 7.06
N ALA A 201 9.48 9.04 5.81
CA ALA A 201 9.56 7.73 5.18
C ALA A 201 11.01 7.23 5.05
N VAL A 202 11.20 5.92 5.17
CA VAL A 202 12.45 5.22 4.81
C VAL A 202 12.31 4.60 3.42
N ARG A 203 13.44 4.22 2.82
CA ARG A 203 13.49 3.47 1.56
C ARG A 203 14.13 2.09 1.74
N LEU A 204 13.78 1.14 0.87
CA LEU A 204 14.42 -0.18 0.87
C LEU A 204 15.91 -0.08 0.51
N ASN A 205 16.74 -0.90 1.17
CA ASN A 205 18.16 -1.06 0.88
C ASN A 205 18.54 -2.54 0.87
N GLN A 206 19.05 -3.00 -0.28
CA GLN A 206 19.40 -4.42 -0.50
C GLN A 206 20.58 -4.89 0.36
N THR A 207 21.54 -4.01 0.70
CA THR A 207 22.67 -4.36 1.57
C THR A 207 22.20 -4.64 3.00
N LEU A 208 21.24 -3.85 3.51
CA LEU A 208 20.61 -4.11 4.80
C LEU A 208 19.80 -5.42 4.76
N ALA A 209 19.07 -5.69 3.68
CA ALA A 209 18.34 -6.95 3.53
C ALA A 209 19.29 -8.17 3.51
N GLN A 210 20.44 -8.04 2.85
CA GLN A 210 21.46 -9.09 2.82
C GLN A 210 22.08 -9.32 4.20
N ALA A 211 22.28 -8.27 5.00
CA ALA A 211 22.73 -8.40 6.39
C ALA A 211 21.67 -9.08 7.27
N ALA A 212 20.42 -8.63 7.18
CA ALA A 212 19.28 -9.15 7.92
C ALA A 212 19.05 -10.66 7.69
N LYS A 213 19.42 -11.17 6.51
CA LYS A 213 19.28 -12.59 6.17
C LYS A 213 20.03 -13.51 7.13
N CYS A 214 21.17 -13.09 7.68
CA CYS A 214 21.90 -13.92 8.66
C CYS A 214 21.02 -14.24 9.87
N ASN A 215 20.39 -13.22 10.45
CA ASN A 215 19.57 -13.41 11.63
C ASN A 215 18.27 -14.16 11.32
N ALA A 216 17.66 -13.90 10.15
CA ALA A 216 16.51 -14.66 9.67
C ALA A 216 16.82 -16.16 9.52
N ASP A 217 17.99 -16.52 8.97
CA ASP A 217 18.44 -17.91 8.84
C ASP A 217 18.66 -18.57 10.21
N GLN A 218 19.23 -17.84 11.19
CA GLN A 218 19.42 -18.36 12.55
C GLN A 218 18.10 -18.55 13.31
N MET A 219 17.17 -17.61 13.18
CA MET A 219 15.84 -17.74 13.77
C MET A 219 15.06 -18.91 13.18
N ASP A 220 15.15 -19.12 11.86
CA ASP A 220 14.48 -20.24 11.19
C ASP A 220 15.05 -21.58 11.64
N GLN A 221 16.38 -21.71 11.74
CA GLN A 221 17.04 -22.92 12.24
C GLN A 221 16.70 -23.25 13.70
N ARG A 222 16.44 -22.24 14.53
CA ARG A 222 16.20 -22.40 15.97
C ARG A 222 14.72 -22.38 16.34
N HIS A 223 13.85 -22.04 15.39
CA HIS A 223 12.42 -21.83 15.58
C HIS A 223 12.07 -20.88 16.75
N VAL A 224 12.86 -19.81 16.91
CA VAL A 224 12.67 -18.84 18.00
C VAL A 224 13.11 -17.44 17.58
N SER A 225 12.45 -16.42 18.11
CA SER A 225 12.85 -15.03 17.91
C SER A 225 14.12 -14.71 18.69
N GLY A 226 15.06 -13.98 18.09
CA GLY A 226 16.28 -13.55 18.77
C GLY A 226 17.24 -12.82 17.85
N HIS A 227 18.32 -12.31 18.45
CA HIS A 227 19.42 -11.65 17.76
C HIS A 227 20.65 -12.57 17.85
N PHE A 228 20.88 -13.34 16.79
CA PHE A 228 21.91 -14.39 16.71
C PHE A 228 23.07 -14.01 15.79
N CYS A 229 22.91 -12.97 14.99
CA CYS A 229 23.94 -12.41 14.12
C CYS A 229 24.26 -10.96 14.48
N ASP A 230 25.46 -10.54 14.15
CA ASP A 230 25.86 -9.13 14.21
C ASP A 230 25.59 -8.47 12.86
N SER A 231 24.31 -8.24 12.57
CA SER A 231 23.85 -7.70 11.29
C SER A 231 24.45 -6.31 11.01
N ALA A 232 24.74 -5.52 12.05
CA ALA A 232 25.39 -4.22 11.93
C ALA A 232 26.82 -4.32 11.38
N ASN A 233 27.63 -5.25 11.89
CA ASN A 233 28.99 -5.46 11.36
C ASN A 233 28.97 -6.18 10.01
N ILE A 234 28.01 -7.07 9.76
CA ILE A 234 27.82 -7.68 8.44
C ILE A 234 27.50 -6.59 7.40
N ALA A 235 26.55 -5.70 7.68
CA ALA A 235 26.20 -4.58 6.80
C ALA A 235 27.42 -3.69 6.51
N ARG A 236 28.24 -3.39 7.53
CA ARG A 236 29.50 -2.64 7.34
C ARG A 236 30.48 -3.39 6.44
N GLY A 237 30.65 -4.71 6.63
CA GLY A 237 31.48 -5.56 5.79
C GLY A 237 31.00 -5.65 4.33
N LEU A 238 29.68 -5.53 4.10
CA LEU A 238 29.06 -5.43 2.78
C LEU A 238 29.11 -4.01 2.18
N GLY A 239 29.81 -3.06 2.81
CA GLY A 239 29.99 -1.70 2.31
C GLY A 239 28.92 -0.69 2.73
N TYR A 240 28.01 -1.05 3.65
CA TYR A 240 27.06 -0.11 4.26
C TYR A 240 27.69 0.59 5.47
N THR A 241 28.25 1.78 5.26
CA THR A 241 28.81 2.60 6.35
C THR A 241 27.69 3.34 7.07
N TRP A 242 27.18 2.77 8.16
CA TRP A 242 26.08 3.34 8.94
C TRP A 242 26.54 4.33 10.02
N ARG A 243 25.67 5.30 10.34
CA ARG A 243 25.76 6.20 11.50
C ARG A 243 24.75 5.83 12.59
N GLY A 244 23.60 5.30 12.20
CA GLY A 244 22.62 4.66 13.07
C GLY A 244 22.24 3.29 12.52
N PHE A 245 22.00 2.33 13.41
CA PHE A 245 21.58 0.97 13.05
C PHE A 245 20.56 0.46 14.07
N GLY A 246 19.53 -0.23 13.59
CA GLY A 246 18.55 -0.91 14.44
C GLY A 246 18.13 -2.23 13.80
N GLU A 247 17.77 -3.23 14.62
CA GLU A 247 17.32 -4.53 14.15
C GLU A 247 16.03 -4.90 14.87
N ILE A 248 15.05 -5.43 14.14
CA ILE A 248 13.86 -6.08 14.70
C ILE A 248 13.75 -7.49 14.13
N ALA A 249 13.43 -8.44 15.00
CA ALA A 249 13.47 -9.86 14.71
C ALA A 249 12.17 -10.52 15.21
N PHE A 250 11.55 -11.36 14.39
CA PHE A 250 10.34 -12.07 14.79
C PHE A 250 10.17 -13.39 14.04
N TYR A 251 10.15 -14.48 14.82
CA TYR A 251 9.79 -15.82 14.37
C TYR A 251 8.36 -16.15 14.80
N GLY A 252 7.52 -16.61 13.88
CA GLY A 252 6.18 -17.12 14.15
C GLY A 252 5.12 -16.71 13.11
N PRO A 253 4.97 -15.42 12.78
CA PRO A 253 4.01 -14.97 11.76
C PRO A 253 4.31 -15.55 10.39
N THR A 254 3.30 -16.02 9.66
CA THR A 254 3.47 -16.65 8.34
C THR A 254 3.33 -15.68 7.16
N ASP A 255 2.91 -14.45 7.44
CA ASP A 255 2.80 -13.35 6.49
C ASP A 255 3.38 -12.06 7.09
N VAL A 256 3.71 -11.13 6.21
CA VAL A 256 4.42 -9.89 6.56
C VAL A 256 3.53 -8.90 7.29
N ASP A 257 2.21 -8.96 7.06
CA ASP A 257 1.26 -8.08 7.73
C ASP A 257 1.18 -8.44 9.22
N ALA A 258 1.07 -9.72 9.54
CA ALA A 258 1.08 -10.22 10.91
C ALA A 258 2.42 -9.95 11.62
N ALA A 259 3.56 -10.02 10.90
CA ALA A 259 4.86 -9.65 11.45
C ALA A 259 4.91 -8.17 11.86
N VAL A 260 4.50 -7.28 10.97
CA VAL A 260 4.47 -5.83 11.27
C VAL A 260 3.46 -5.51 12.38
N ASP A 261 2.30 -6.17 12.45
CA ASP A 261 1.33 -5.94 13.54
C ASP A 261 1.88 -6.41 14.89
N GLY A 262 2.70 -7.46 14.89
CA GLY A 262 3.43 -7.90 16.08
C GLY A 262 4.49 -6.89 16.52
N TRP A 263 5.26 -6.34 15.57
CA TRP A 263 6.25 -5.30 15.88
C TRP A 263 5.60 -4.02 16.40
N ILE A 264 4.50 -3.54 15.81
CA ILE A 264 3.76 -2.37 16.30
C ILE A 264 3.27 -2.57 17.74
N ARG A 265 2.79 -3.77 18.09
CA ARG A 265 2.29 -4.10 19.43
C ARG A 265 3.40 -4.23 20.49
N SER A 266 4.66 -4.31 20.07
CA SER A 266 5.82 -4.34 20.96
C SER A 266 6.42 -2.93 21.10
N PRO A 267 6.37 -2.30 22.28
CA PRO A 267 6.90 -0.95 22.46
C PRO A 267 8.38 -0.81 22.05
N GLY A 268 9.19 -1.85 22.28
CA GLY A 268 10.60 -1.86 21.90
C GLY A 268 10.80 -1.89 20.39
N HIS A 269 10.07 -2.75 19.67
CA HIS A 269 10.15 -2.82 18.21
C HIS A 269 9.58 -1.55 17.57
N LEU A 270 8.46 -1.02 18.08
CA LEU A 270 7.87 0.22 17.59
C LEU A 270 8.84 1.41 17.75
N ALA A 271 9.56 1.50 18.88
CA ALA A 271 10.57 2.53 19.07
C ALA A 271 11.68 2.48 17.99
N ILE A 272 12.10 1.27 17.57
CA ILE A 272 13.06 1.09 16.48
C ILE A 272 12.43 1.48 15.13
N MET A 273 11.21 1.03 14.84
CA MET A 273 10.49 1.40 13.61
C MET A 273 10.32 2.93 13.45
N LEU A 274 10.26 3.67 14.55
CA LEU A 274 10.16 5.13 14.60
C LEU A 274 11.51 5.85 14.78
N GLY A 275 12.62 5.13 14.80
CA GLY A 275 13.96 5.71 14.92
C GLY A 275 14.34 6.60 13.73
N ASP A 276 15.38 7.40 13.90
CA ASP A 276 15.87 8.36 12.91
C ASP A 276 16.73 7.67 11.84
N TYR A 277 16.07 6.78 11.09
CA TYR A 277 16.62 6.03 9.97
C TYR A 277 16.13 6.60 8.64
N THR A 278 16.88 6.33 7.58
CA THR A 278 16.52 6.71 6.20
C THR A 278 16.36 5.51 5.28
N GLU A 279 16.88 4.34 5.69
CA GLU A 279 16.88 3.10 4.92
C GLU A 279 16.46 1.91 5.79
N VAL A 280 15.90 0.88 5.16
CA VAL A 280 15.54 -0.39 5.81
C VAL A 280 15.76 -1.56 4.85
N GLY A 281 16.10 -2.73 5.35
CA GLY A 281 16.11 -3.99 4.60
C GLY A 281 15.35 -5.06 5.35
N LEU A 282 14.54 -5.85 4.64
CA LEU A 282 13.80 -6.98 5.19
C LEU A 282 14.38 -8.27 4.63
N ALA A 283 14.48 -9.30 5.47
CA ALA A 283 14.75 -10.67 5.07
C ALA A 283 13.71 -11.62 5.66
N ARG A 284 13.29 -12.59 4.85
CA ARG A 284 12.49 -13.74 5.26
C ARG A 284 13.26 -15.02 4.98
N THR A 285 13.28 -15.94 5.93
CA THR A 285 13.73 -17.31 5.72
C THR A 285 12.63 -18.27 6.15
N GLY A 286 12.40 -19.31 5.35
CA GLY A 286 11.31 -20.24 5.59
C GLY A 286 9.94 -19.55 5.60
N THR A 287 8.96 -20.16 6.27
CA THR A 287 7.59 -19.65 6.32
C THR A 287 7.39 -18.62 7.42
N ALA A 288 8.19 -18.61 8.49
CA ALA A 288 7.84 -17.89 9.71
C ALA A 288 8.93 -16.95 10.26
N SER A 289 10.11 -16.91 9.65
CA SER A 289 11.25 -16.13 10.17
C SER A 289 11.41 -14.79 9.45
N TRP A 290 11.33 -13.69 10.21
CA TRP A 290 11.40 -12.31 9.69
C TRP A 290 12.44 -11.49 10.43
N ASN A 291 13.37 -10.87 9.71
CA ASN A 291 14.31 -9.90 10.27
C ASN A 291 14.31 -8.61 9.43
N ALA A 292 14.31 -7.45 10.09
CA ALA A 292 14.47 -6.18 9.42
C ALA A 292 15.55 -5.32 10.07
N ASP A 293 16.47 -4.82 9.24
CA ASP A 293 17.57 -3.95 9.64
C ASP A 293 17.32 -2.53 9.13
N PHE A 294 17.44 -1.56 10.02
CA PHE A 294 17.26 -0.13 9.77
C PHE A 294 18.62 0.57 9.78
N GLY A 295 18.79 1.56 8.91
CA GLY A 295 20.04 2.29 8.82
C GLY A 295 19.90 3.75 8.39
N SER A 296 20.93 4.51 8.72
CA SER A 296 21.21 5.84 8.16
C SER A 296 22.72 5.97 7.89
N ARG A 297 23.10 6.80 6.91
CA ARG A 297 24.50 7.01 6.48
C ARG A 297 24.99 8.42 6.75
#